data_AF-A0A3C1YKF2-F1
#
_entry.id   AF-A0A3C1YKF2-F1
#
_cell.length_a   1.000
_cell.length_b   1.000
_cell.length_c   1.000
_cell.angle_alpha   90.00
_cell.angle_beta   90.00
_cell.angle_gamma   90.00
#
_symmetry.space_group_name_H-M   'P 1'
#
loop_
_entity.id
_entity.type
_entity.pdbx_description
1 polymer ?
#
loop_
_entity_poly.entity_id
_entity_poly.type
_entity_poly.pdbx_seq_one_letter_code
_entity_poly.pdbx_strand_id
1 'polypeptide(L)'
;MTGDNKKKIGTWQYDIGEALVKIAPEKMDKELKIALAEVYFLLENYMTPDYKCTLPKEIYSAIKEKRDEEHKVDYNYMKPLSEQKLMETTKELLALLYLNYWIKSKEEKRELVERWHENELALKREIRKEKSEKVKKIQNLREKMKQVK
;
A
#
# COMPACT_ATOMS: atom_id res chain seq x y z
N MET A 1 0.15 -23.75 41.28
CA MET A 1 0.79 -24.09 39.99
C MET A 1 -0.01 -23.41 38.88
N THR A 2 0.72 -22.65 38.06
CA THR A 2 0.51 -22.40 36.63
C THR A 2 -0.84 -21.86 36.16
N GLY A 3 -0.83 -20.58 35.79
CA GLY A 3 -1.71 -19.98 34.81
C GLY A 3 -0.96 -18.87 34.10
N ASP A 4 0.10 -19.27 33.39
CA ASP A 4 1.01 -18.43 32.61
C ASP A 4 0.18 -17.54 31.65
N ASN A 5 0.01 -16.26 32.01
CA ASN A 5 -0.74 -15.27 31.22
C ASN A 5 0.12 -14.80 30.04
N LYS A 6 0.49 -15.75 29.18
CA LYS A 6 0.94 -15.46 27.82
C LYS A 6 -0.32 -15.09 27.04
N LYS A 7 -0.66 -13.79 27.06
CA LYS A 7 -1.49 -13.18 26.02
C LYS A 7 -0.97 -13.69 24.68
N LYS A 8 -1.77 -14.55 24.05
CA LYS A 8 -1.51 -15.12 22.73
C LYS A 8 -1.25 -13.94 21.78
N ILE A 9 0.00 -13.73 21.41
CA ILE A 9 0.41 -12.99 20.23
C ILE A 9 0.05 -13.92 19.06
N GLY A 10 -1.25 -14.09 18.85
CA GLY A 10 -1.83 -15.04 17.93
C GLY A 10 -2.31 -14.29 16.70
N THR A 11 -1.59 -14.51 15.59
CA THR A 11 -2.10 -14.42 14.22
C THR A 11 -2.59 -13.06 13.75
N TRP A 12 -1.67 -12.10 13.61
CA TRP A 12 -1.75 -11.16 12.47
C TRP A 12 -1.02 -11.79 11.29
N GLN A 13 -1.52 -12.94 10.83
CA GLN A 13 -1.16 -13.46 9.53
C GLN A 13 -2.14 -12.78 8.58
N TYR A 14 -1.81 -11.54 8.17
CA TYR A 14 -2.50 -10.90 7.07
C TYR A 14 -2.19 -11.76 5.85
N ASP A 15 -3.07 -12.71 5.56
CA ASP A 15 -2.90 -13.62 4.44
C ASP A 15 -3.10 -12.82 3.16
N ILE A 16 -2.00 -12.36 2.58
CA ILE A 16 -1.97 -11.56 1.36
C ILE A 16 -2.64 -12.33 0.23
N GLY A 17 -2.63 -13.67 0.28
CA GLY A 17 -3.39 -14.51 -0.65
C GLY A 17 -4.89 -14.18 -0.59
N GLU A 18 -5.47 -14.11 0.61
CA GLU A 18 -6.88 -13.71 0.77
C GLU A 18 -7.14 -12.24 0.44
N ALA A 19 -6.24 -11.33 0.80
CA ALA A 19 -6.41 -9.90 0.52
C ALA A 19 -6.36 -9.60 -0.99
N LEU A 20 -5.42 -10.21 -1.72
CA LEU A 20 -5.32 -10.11 -3.17
C LEU A 20 -6.52 -10.77 -3.87
N VAL A 21 -7.09 -11.84 -3.29
CA VAL A 21 -8.30 -12.50 -3.82
C VAL A 21 -9.56 -11.66 -3.55
N LYS A 22 -9.69 -11.02 -2.38
CA LYS A 22 -10.88 -10.23 -2.00
C LYS A 22 -10.98 -8.88 -2.71
N ILE A 23 -9.86 -8.28 -3.13
CA ILE A 23 -9.86 -7.04 -3.93
C ILE A 23 -10.33 -7.29 -5.38
N ALA A 24 -10.28 -8.54 -5.88
CA ALA A 24 -10.32 -8.81 -7.32
C ALA A 24 -11.35 -9.83 -7.87
N PRO A 25 -12.63 -9.94 -7.43
CA PRO A 25 -13.54 -10.85 -8.13
C PRO A 25 -14.20 -10.32 -9.41
N GLU A 26 -14.48 -9.01 -9.55
CA GLU A 26 -15.45 -8.61 -10.61
C GLU A 26 -14.88 -7.80 -11.79
N LYS A 27 -13.71 -7.18 -11.65
CA LYS A 27 -12.88 -6.68 -12.78
C LYS A 27 -11.42 -6.70 -12.33
N MET A 28 -10.56 -7.45 -13.01
CA MET A 28 -9.12 -7.25 -12.84
C MET A 28 -8.80 -5.86 -13.39
N ASP A 29 -8.68 -4.88 -12.49
CA ASP A 29 -8.63 -3.48 -12.86
C ASP A 29 -7.40 -3.21 -13.74
N LYS A 30 -7.59 -2.41 -14.79
CA LYS A 30 -6.51 -1.98 -15.68
C LYS A 30 -5.38 -1.35 -14.86
N GLU A 31 -5.75 -0.62 -13.81
CA GLU A 31 -4.83 -0.07 -12.80
C GLU A 31 -3.96 -1.15 -12.15
N LEU A 32 -4.52 -2.29 -11.73
CA LEU A 32 -3.72 -3.37 -11.16
C LEU A 32 -2.73 -3.97 -12.17
N LYS A 33 -3.15 -4.15 -13.42
CA LYS A 33 -2.25 -4.69 -14.46
C LYS A 33 -1.09 -3.74 -14.75
N ILE A 34 -1.37 -2.44 -14.82
CA ILE A 34 -0.36 -1.39 -14.98
C ILE A 34 0.59 -1.40 -13.77
N ALA A 35 0.05 -1.48 -12.55
CA ALA A 35 0.87 -1.52 -11.34
C ALA A 35 1.78 -2.74 -11.29
N LEU A 36 1.28 -3.92 -11.69
CA LEU A 36 2.09 -5.13 -11.83
C LEU A 36 3.19 -4.98 -12.88
N ALA A 37 2.93 -4.25 -13.97
CA ALA A 37 3.95 -3.96 -14.99
C ALA A 37 5.06 -3.09 -14.45
N GLU A 38 4.71 -2.07 -13.66
CA GLU A 38 5.67 -1.20 -12.97
C GLU A 38 6.49 -1.97 -11.92
N VAL A 39 5.85 -2.79 -11.09
CA VAL A 39 6.55 -3.66 -10.13
C VAL A 39 7.51 -4.60 -10.87
N TYR A 40 7.05 -5.27 -11.92
CA TYR A 40 7.88 -6.15 -12.72
C TYR A 40 9.09 -5.43 -13.30
N PHE A 41 8.89 -4.25 -13.86
CA PHE A 41 9.97 -3.41 -14.40
C PHE A 41 11.00 -3.06 -13.33
N LEU A 42 10.58 -2.69 -12.12
CA LEU A 42 11.51 -2.39 -11.02
C LEU A 42 12.30 -3.61 -10.56
N LEU A 43 11.63 -4.76 -10.44
CA LEU A 43 12.29 -6.04 -10.10
C LEU A 43 13.37 -6.40 -11.13
N GLU A 44 13.08 -6.25 -12.41
CA GLU A 44 14.04 -6.63 -13.46
C GLU A 44 15.21 -5.67 -13.61
N ASN A 45 14.96 -4.36 -13.50
CA ASN A 45 15.94 -3.34 -13.87
C ASN A 45 16.71 -2.73 -12.69
N TYR A 46 16.16 -2.75 -11.48
CA TYR A 46 16.74 -2.02 -10.34
C TYR A 46 16.98 -2.86 -9.08
N MET A 47 16.35 -4.04 -8.97
CA MET A 47 16.54 -4.91 -7.82
C MET A 47 17.67 -5.92 -8.07
N THR A 48 18.53 -6.09 -7.07
CA THR A 48 19.58 -7.11 -7.13
C THR A 48 18.98 -8.52 -7.10
N PRO A 49 19.71 -9.54 -7.58
CA PRO A 49 19.24 -10.92 -7.55
C PRO A 49 18.78 -11.39 -6.17
N ASP A 50 19.40 -10.92 -5.09
CA ASP A 50 19.04 -11.29 -3.72
C ASP A 50 17.58 -10.97 -3.38
N TYR A 51 17.07 -9.82 -3.81
CA TYR A 51 15.67 -9.44 -3.60
C TYR A 51 14.72 -10.26 -4.49
N LYS A 52 15.17 -10.65 -5.68
CA LYS A 52 14.38 -11.49 -6.59
C LYS A 52 14.27 -12.92 -6.10
N CYS A 53 15.37 -13.49 -5.61
CA CYS A 53 15.44 -14.88 -5.15
C CYS A 53 14.66 -15.12 -3.84
N THR A 54 14.40 -14.08 -3.04
CA THR A 54 13.55 -14.18 -1.84
C THR A 54 12.06 -14.24 -2.16
N LEU A 55 11.64 -13.85 -3.37
CA LEU A 55 10.23 -13.91 -3.76
C LEU A 55 9.83 -15.36 -4.07
N PRO A 56 8.69 -15.85 -3.54
CA PRO A 56 8.10 -17.11 -3.99
C PRO A 56 7.88 -17.08 -5.50
N LYS A 57 8.17 -18.20 -6.16
CA LYS A 57 8.07 -18.31 -7.63
C LYS A 57 6.66 -17.99 -8.10
N GLU A 58 5.65 -18.40 -7.35
CA GLU A 58 4.24 -18.18 -7.64
C GLU A 58 3.88 -16.69 -7.66
N ILE A 59 4.46 -15.90 -6.73
CA ILE A 59 4.25 -14.45 -6.68
C ILE A 59 4.93 -13.77 -7.85
N TYR A 60 6.20 -14.11 -8.11
CA TYR A 60 6.94 -13.54 -9.22
C TYR A 60 6.28 -13.88 -10.57
N SER A 61 5.86 -15.13 -10.77
CA SER A 61 5.13 -15.56 -11.97
C SER A 61 3.79 -14.84 -12.09
N ALA A 62 3.02 -14.69 -11.00
CA ALA A 62 1.76 -13.95 -11.04
C ALA A 62 1.96 -12.47 -11.43
N ILE A 63 3.00 -11.80 -10.91
CA ILE A 63 3.36 -10.44 -11.31
C ILE A 63 3.68 -10.39 -12.79
N LYS A 64 4.51 -11.33 -13.28
CA LYS A 64 4.89 -11.41 -14.68
C LYS A 64 3.68 -11.65 -15.58
N GLU A 65 2.88 -12.68 -15.32
CA GLU A 65 1.81 -13.12 -16.21
C GLU A 65 0.60 -12.19 -16.24
N LYS A 66 0.29 -11.51 -15.14
CA LYS A 66 -0.91 -10.67 -15.03
C LYS A 66 -0.67 -9.20 -15.37
N ARG A 67 0.58 -8.79 -15.58
CA ARG A 67 0.93 -7.40 -15.91
C ARG A 67 0.36 -6.95 -17.24
N ASP A 68 0.25 -5.64 -17.41
CA ASP A 68 0.06 -5.02 -18.72
C ASP A 68 1.40 -5.00 -19.47
N GLU A 69 1.53 -5.79 -20.53
CA GLU A 69 2.78 -5.89 -21.30
C GLU A 69 3.02 -4.67 -22.21
N GLU A 70 1.97 -3.89 -22.50
CA GLU A 70 2.05 -2.72 -23.37
C GLU A 70 2.39 -1.44 -22.60
N HIS A 71 2.21 -1.45 -21.27
CA HIS A 71 2.52 -0.30 -20.41
C HIS A 71 4.02 0.00 -20.39
N LYS A 72 4.36 1.28 -20.62
CA LYS A 72 5.74 1.78 -20.58
C LYS A 72 5.98 2.52 -19.28
N VAL A 73 7.00 2.08 -18.55
CA VAL A 73 7.36 2.63 -17.24
C VAL A 73 8.35 3.79 -17.41
N ASP A 74 7.94 5.00 -17.03
CA ASP A 74 8.78 6.19 -16.94
C ASP A 74 9.39 6.28 -15.54
N TYR A 75 10.62 5.79 -15.39
CA TYR A 75 11.32 5.75 -14.10
C TYR A 75 12.73 6.32 -14.21
N ASN A 76 13.10 7.16 -13.25
CA ASN A 76 14.42 7.75 -13.17
C ASN A 76 15.02 7.53 -11.77
N TYR A 77 15.97 6.61 -11.66
CA TYR A 77 16.60 6.25 -10.37
C TYR A 77 17.31 7.40 -9.65
N MET A 78 17.59 8.53 -10.33
CA MET A 78 18.13 9.73 -9.71
C MET A 78 17.09 10.53 -8.93
N LYS A 79 15.79 10.23 -9.09
CA LYS A 79 14.70 10.89 -8.38
C LYS A 79 14.20 10.05 -7.19
N PRO A 80 13.73 10.69 -6.10
CA PRO A 80 13.06 9.99 -5.01
C PRO A 80 11.82 9.23 -5.48
N LEU A 81 11.46 8.13 -4.78
CA LEU A 81 10.28 7.31 -5.11
C LEU A 81 8.97 8.11 -5.14
N SER A 82 8.85 9.12 -4.27
CA SER A 82 7.70 10.03 -4.20
C SER A 82 7.53 10.92 -5.43
N GLU A 83 8.60 11.13 -6.21
CA GLU A 83 8.60 11.94 -7.43
C GLU A 83 8.51 11.10 -8.71
N GLN A 84 8.50 9.77 -8.57
CA GLN A 84 8.33 8.87 -9.70
C GLN A 84 6.87 8.87 -10.16
N LYS A 85 6.65 8.76 -11.47
CA LYS A 85 5.31 8.58 -12.05
C LYS A 85 4.90 7.12 -11.98
N LEU A 86 4.86 6.57 -10.77
CA LEU A 86 4.35 5.23 -10.49
C LEU A 86 2.93 5.33 -9.95
N MET A 87 2.12 4.32 -10.24
CA MET A 87 0.80 4.19 -9.65
C MET A 87 0.90 4.08 -8.13
N GLU A 88 -0.12 4.56 -7.43
CA GLU A 88 -0.16 4.41 -5.98
C GLU A 88 -0.23 2.92 -5.60
N THR A 89 -1.01 2.13 -6.35
CA THR A 89 -1.05 0.66 -6.22
C THR A 89 0.32 0.00 -6.44
N THR A 90 1.19 0.56 -7.29
CA THR A 90 2.57 0.06 -7.44
C THR A 90 3.35 0.20 -6.14
N LYS A 91 3.22 1.35 -5.47
CA LYS A 91 3.90 1.62 -4.19
C LYS A 91 3.35 0.72 -3.09
N GLU A 92 2.03 0.50 -3.07
CA GLU A 92 1.37 -0.43 -2.14
C GLU A 92 1.88 -1.87 -2.32
N LEU A 93 1.96 -2.35 -3.58
CA LEU A 93 2.50 -3.67 -3.89
C LEU A 93 3.97 -3.80 -3.46
N LEU A 94 4.81 -2.81 -3.74
CA LEU A 94 6.21 -2.81 -3.29
C LEU A 94 6.33 -2.83 -1.77
N ALA A 95 5.50 -2.08 -1.05
CA ALA A 95 5.45 -2.08 0.40
C ALA A 95 5.07 -3.48 0.93
N LEU A 96 4.09 -4.15 0.30
CA LEU A 96 3.73 -5.52 0.64
C LEU A 96 4.87 -6.50 0.38
N LEU A 97 5.56 -6.41 -0.75
CA LEU A 97 6.73 -7.26 -1.03
C LEU A 97 7.82 -7.04 0.01
N TYR A 98 8.09 -5.78 0.37
CA TYR A 98 9.07 -5.42 1.38
C TYR A 98 8.76 -6.06 2.73
N LEU A 99 7.52 -5.87 3.21
CA LEU A 99 7.08 -6.36 4.51
C LEU A 99 7.15 -7.90 4.64
N ASN A 100 6.91 -8.61 3.55
CA ASN A 100 6.67 -10.05 3.58
C ASN A 100 7.86 -10.88 3.15
N TYR A 101 8.72 -10.35 2.27
CA TYR A 101 9.81 -11.13 1.68
C TYR A 101 11.19 -10.49 1.88
N TRP A 102 11.28 -9.16 2.04
CA TRP A 102 12.58 -8.47 2.05
C TRP A 102 13.05 -8.03 3.43
N ILE A 103 12.14 -7.82 4.38
CA ILE A 103 12.53 -7.60 5.78
C ILE A 103 13.06 -8.89 6.38
N LYS A 104 14.30 -8.82 6.89
CA LYS A 104 15.00 -9.97 7.49
C LYS A 104 14.87 -10.03 9.01
N SER A 105 14.69 -8.89 9.68
CA SER A 105 14.59 -8.78 11.14
C SER A 105 13.14 -8.61 11.60
N LYS A 106 12.79 -9.25 12.74
CA LYS A 106 11.48 -9.07 13.37
C LYS A 106 11.30 -7.66 13.93
N GLU A 107 12.39 -7.07 14.42
CA GLU A 107 12.43 -5.73 14.98
C GLU A 107 12.16 -4.70 13.90
N GLU A 108 12.85 -4.80 12.76
CA GLU A 108 12.61 -3.94 11.59
C GLU A 108 11.16 -4.06 11.09
N LYS A 109 10.63 -5.29 11.06
CA LYS A 109 9.23 -5.54 10.68
C LYS A 109 8.26 -4.83 11.62
N ARG A 110 8.50 -4.90 12.93
CA ARG A 110 7.66 -4.26 13.95
C ARG A 110 7.70 -2.73 13.80
N GLU A 111 8.89 -2.16 13.70
CA GLU A 111 9.07 -0.71 13.55
C GLU A 111 8.41 -0.15 12.28
N LEU A 112 8.45 -0.91 11.18
CA LEU A 112 7.79 -0.51 9.95
C LEU A 112 6.26 -0.51 10.10
N VAL A 113 5.71 -1.57 10.69
CA VAL A 113 4.25 -1.69 10.91
C VAL A 113 3.75 -0.60 11.85
N GLU A 114 4.51 -0.27 12.91
CA GLU A 114 4.20 0.83 13.81
C GLU A 114 4.16 2.17 13.07
N ARG A 115 5.19 2.47 12.26
CA ARG A 115 5.23 3.69 11.44
C ARG A 115 4.06 3.79 10.45
N TRP A 116 3.69 2.69 9.81
CA TRP A 116 2.55 2.67 8.89
C TRP A 116 1.23 2.95 9.62
N HIS A 117 1.06 2.37 10.81
CA HIS A 117 -0.12 2.63 11.63
C HIS A 117 -0.20 4.10 12.07
N GLU A 118 0.92 4.69 12.48
CA GLU A 118 0.97 6.11 12.84
C GLU A 118 0.62 7.03 11.66
N ASN A 119 1.14 6.71 10.47
CA ASN A 119 0.82 7.43 9.23
C ASN A 119 -0.66 7.33 8.88
N GLU A 120 -1.26 6.14 8.99
CA GLU A 120 -2.68 5.92 8.75
C GLU A 120 -3.55 6.74 9.72
N LEU A 121 -3.17 6.76 11.01
CA LEU A 121 -3.84 7.58 12.01
C LEU A 121 -3.72 9.08 11.72
N ALA A 122 -2.54 9.54 11.30
CA ALA A 122 -2.32 10.92 10.91
C ALA A 122 -3.22 11.32 9.73
N LEU A 123 -3.27 10.50 8.68
CA LEU A 123 -4.12 10.72 7.53
C LEU A 123 -5.60 10.77 7.91
N LYS A 124 -6.08 9.83 8.74
CA LYS A 124 -7.47 9.82 9.24
C LYS A 124 -7.82 11.10 10.00
N ARG A 125 -6.88 11.65 10.79
CA ARG A 125 -7.07 12.92 11.51
C ARG A 125 -7.20 14.09 10.54
N GLU A 126 -6.35 14.16 9.52
CA GLU A 126 -6.40 15.25 8.52
C GLU A 126 -7.70 15.20 7.71
N ILE A 127 -8.12 14.02 7.25
CA ILE A 127 -9.42 13.85 6.57
C ILE A 127 -10.58 14.30 7.47
N ARG A 128 -10.53 13.97 8.76
CA ARG A 128 -11.57 14.38 9.72
C ARG A 128 -11.59 15.90 9.91
N LYS A 129 -10.43 16.55 9.99
CA LYS A 129 -10.33 18.01 10.08
C LYS A 129 -10.89 18.67 8.82
N GLU A 130 -10.49 18.24 7.63
CA GLU A 130 -11.00 18.79 6.37
C GLU A 130 -12.52 18.66 6.25
N LYS A 131 -13.08 17.50 6.62
CA LYS A 131 -14.54 17.29 6.63
C LYS A 131 -15.21 18.25 7.60
N SER A 132 -14.67 18.43 8.81
CA SER A 132 -15.20 19.36 9.80
C SER A 132 -15.19 20.81 9.29
N GLU A 133 -14.09 21.26 8.68
CA GLU A 133 -13.98 22.60 8.13
C GLU A 133 -14.95 22.84 6.96
N LYS A 134 -15.12 21.85 6.07
CA LYS A 134 -16.12 21.91 5.00
C LYS A 134 -17.55 22.07 5.56
N VAL A 135 -17.89 21.32 6.63
CA VAL A 135 -19.21 21.43 7.29
C VAL A 135 -19.43 22.81 7.89
N LYS A 136 -18.43 23.36 8.62
CA LYS A 136 -18.52 24.72 9.19
C LYS A 136 -18.73 25.77 8.11
N LYS A 137 -18.00 25.67 6.99
CA LYS A 137 -18.14 26.60 5.86
C LYS A 137 -19.55 26.57 5.26
N ILE A 138 -20.15 25.39 5.13
CA ILE A 138 -21.54 25.24 4.65
C ILE A 138 -22.55 25.85 5.64
N GLN A 139 -22.36 25.66 6.95
CA GLN A 139 -23.23 26.25 7.97
C GLN A 139 -23.19 27.78 7.93
N ASN A 140 -21.99 28.37 7.89
CA ASN A 140 -21.81 29.82 7.80
C ASN A 140 -22.48 30.41 6.54
N LEU A 141 -22.39 29.71 5.39
CA LEU A 141 -23.07 30.14 4.15
C LEU A 141 -24.60 30.11 4.30
N ARG A 142 -25.15 29.07 4.93
CA ARG A 142 -26.59 28.94 5.18
C ARG A 142 -27.12 30.04 6.09
N GLU A 143 -26.37 30.40 7.13
CA GLU A 143 -26.74 31.49 8.04
C GLU A 143 -26.74 32.85 7.34
N LYS A 144 -25.73 33.14 6.52
CA LYS A 144 -25.70 34.36 5.70
C LYS A 144 -26.89 34.45 4.75
N MET A 145 -27.26 33.36 4.08
CA MET A 145 -28.43 33.34 3.19
C MET A 145 -29.77 33.56 3.93
N LYS A 146 -29.86 33.22 5.22
CA LYS A 146 -31.05 33.49 6.04
C LYS A 146 -31.17 34.95 6.45
N GLN A 147 -30.06 35.69 6.53
CA GLN A 147 -30.05 37.10 6.91
C GLN A 147 -30.29 38.06 5.73
N VAL A 148 -30.24 37.55 4.50
CA VAL A 148 -30.45 38.32 3.26
C VAL A 148 -31.88 38.15 2.72
N LYS A 149 -32.72 37.33 3.37
CA LYS A 149 -34.15 37.16 3.09
C LYS A 149 -34.98 37.83 4.17
#